data_AF-A0A0B8P0S7-F1
#
_entry.id   AF-A0A0B8P0S7-F1
#
_cell.length_a   1.000
_cell.length_b   1.000
_cell.length_c   1.000
_cell.angle_alpha   90.00
_cell.angle_beta   90.00
_cell.angle_gamma   90.00
#
_symmetry.space_group_name_H-M   'P 1'
#
loop_
_entity.id
_entity.type
_entity.pdbx_description
1 polymer ?
#
loop_
_entity_poly.entity_id
_entity_poly.type
_entity_poly.pdbx_seq_one_letter_code
_entity_poly.pdbx_strand_id
1 'polypeptide(L)'
;MISWGDPIFVDAPEFAQDGKQNSAAQAMQFGDNTDGMSLFPISKDRAVLAINNEYTNYEYLFAHQGKSMTADDVKKAQAAHGVTVVEIVKKNGQWVVDKSGERNRRITANTEMMLTGPAAGHALLKTQADASGTKVLGTFNNCANGETPWGTYLTCEENFHGYFGTEGKVELDADSVDTA
;
A
#
# COMPACT_ATOMS: atom_id res chain seq x y z
N MET A 1 -10.30 -14.50 -6.91
CA MET A 1 -10.91 -13.15 -6.87
C MET A 1 -9.95 -12.18 -7.53
N ILE A 2 -8.77 -11.94 -6.94
CA ILE A 2 -7.62 -11.22 -7.52
C ILE A 2 -6.34 -11.67 -6.79
N SER A 3 -5.18 -11.51 -7.42
CA SER A 3 -3.84 -11.84 -6.88
C SER A 3 -2.89 -10.65 -7.02
N TRP A 4 -1.77 -10.66 -6.29
CA TRP A 4 -0.69 -9.69 -6.48
C TRP A 4 -0.29 -9.60 -7.96
N GLY A 5 -0.13 -8.37 -8.46
CA GLY A 5 0.28 -8.10 -9.83
C GLY A 5 -0.86 -8.08 -10.84
N ASP A 6 -2.07 -8.54 -10.48
CA ASP A 6 -3.22 -8.47 -11.38
C ASP A 6 -3.55 -6.99 -11.70
N PRO A 7 -3.80 -6.64 -12.98
CA PRO A 7 -4.13 -5.27 -13.35
C PRO A 7 -5.50 -4.85 -12.81
N ILE A 8 -5.57 -3.68 -12.17
CA ILE A 8 -6.84 -3.11 -11.67
C ILE A 8 -7.41 -2.00 -12.57
N PHE A 9 -6.68 -1.58 -13.60
CA PHE A 9 -7.13 -0.60 -14.59
C PHE A 9 -7.15 -1.22 -15.99
N VAL A 10 -7.95 -0.66 -16.91
CA VAL A 10 -8.04 -1.14 -18.30
C VAL A 10 -6.68 -1.16 -19.00
N ASP A 11 -5.88 -0.11 -18.80
CA ASP A 11 -4.57 0.06 -19.44
C ASP A 11 -3.39 -0.38 -18.55
N ALA A 12 -3.66 -1.01 -17.41
CA ALA A 12 -2.61 -1.54 -16.55
C ALA A 12 -1.93 -2.75 -17.21
N PRO A 13 -0.59 -2.88 -17.11
CA PRO A 13 0.11 -4.02 -17.67
C PRO A 13 -0.26 -5.30 -16.93
N GLU A 14 -0.39 -6.40 -17.68
CA GLU A 14 -0.53 -7.74 -17.10
C GLU A 14 0.70 -8.11 -16.27
N PHE A 15 0.52 -8.95 -15.25
CA PHE A 15 1.61 -9.37 -14.38
C PHE A 15 2.73 -10.08 -15.15
N ALA A 16 3.98 -9.70 -14.88
CA ALA A 16 5.16 -10.36 -15.42
C ALA A 16 5.91 -11.13 -14.32
N GLN A 17 5.97 -12.46 -14.46
CA GLN A 17 6.63 -13.35 -13.49
C GLN A 17 8.15 -13.22 -13.45
N ASP A 18 8.77 -12.48 -14.38
CA ASP A 18 10.22 -12.35 -14.46
C ASP A 18 10.80 -11.26 -13.54
N GLY A 19 9.96 -10.54 -12.81
CA GLY A 19 10.35 -9.53 -11.83
C GLY A 19 10.96 -8.26 -12.43
N LYS A 20 10.85 -8.02 -13.74
CA LYS A 20 11.49 -6.87 -14.43
C LYS A 20 10.59 -5.65 -14.62
N GLN A 21 9.30 -5.75 -14.33
CA GLN A 21 8.39 -4.61 -14.35
C GLN A 21 8.86 -3.53 -13.37
N ASN A 22 8.65 -2.27 -13.72
CA ASN A 22 9.09 -1.11 -12.96
C ASN A 22 8.04 -0.65 -11.93
N SER A 23 8.35 0.39 -11.18
CA SER A 23 7.44 0.98 -10.18
C SER A 23 6.10 1.45 -10.76
N ALA A 24 6.10 2.00 -11.99
CA ALA A 24 4.90 2.49 -12.65
C ALA A 24 3.90 1.37 -12.98
N ALA A 25 4.38 0.19 -13.36
CA ALA A 25 3.54 -0.99 -13.56
C ALA A 25 2.89 -1.43 -12.23
N GLN A 26 3.70 -1.57 -11.16
CA GLN A 26 3.21 -2.01 -9.86
C GLN A 26 2.19 -1.03 -9.27
N ALA A 27 2.31 0.27 -9.52
CA ALA A 27 1.35 1.30 -9.08
C ALA A 27 -0.03 1.20 -9.75
N MET A 28 -0.16 0.42 -10.83
CA MET A 28 -1.43 0.15 -11.53
C MET A 28 -1.96 -1.27 -11.31
N GLN A 29 -1.23 -2.09 -10.57
CA GLN A 29 -1.57 -3.49 -10.29
C GLN A 29 -1.99 -3.65 -8.83
N PHE A 30 -2.65 -4.75 -8.52
CA PHE A 30 -2.97 -5.15 -7.16
C PHE A 30 -1.68 -5.32 -6.34
N GLY A 31 -1.68 -4.82 -5.11
CA GLY A 31 -0.49 -4.85 -4.25
C GLY A 31 -0.12 -6.25 -3.75
N ASP A 32 1.03 -6.36 -3.09
CA ASP A 32 1.57 -7.63 -2.59
C ASP A 32 1.06 -7.93 -1.16
N ASN A 33 1.31 -9.16 -0.66
CA ASN A 33 0.94 -9.68 0.66
C ASN A 33 -0.36 -9.07 1.21
N THR A 34 -1.46 -9.54 0.63
CA THR A 34 -2.81 -9.11 1.00
C THR A 34 -3.10 -9.42 2.45
N ASP A 35 -3.62 -8.42 3.16
CA ASP A 35 -4.02 -8.56 4.56
C ASP A 35 -5.47 -8.05 4.75
N GLY A 36 -5.75 -7.25 5.78
CA GLY A 36 -7.07 -6.80 6.17
C GLY A 36 -7.89 -6.26 4.99
N MET A 37 -9.19 -6.54 4.99
CA MET A 37 -10.10 -6.11 3.93
C MET A 37 -11.54 -5.92 4.40
N SER A 38 -12.24 -4.99 3.76
CA SER A 38 -13.68 -4.75 3.94
C SER A 38 -14.40 -4.70 2.60
N LEU A 39 -15.68 -5.12 2.62
CA LEU A 39 -16.57 -5.07 1.46
C LEU A 39 -17.68 -4.05 1.71
N PHE A 40 -17.80 -3.10 0.79
CA PHE A 40 -18.83 -2.05 0.81
C PHE A 40 -19.83 -2.31 -0.32
N PRO A 41 -21.06 -2.78 -0.02
CA PRO A 41 -22.06 -3.04 -1.06
C PRO A 41 -22.52 -1.75 -1.75
N ILE A 42 -22.61 -1.76 -3.09
CA ILE A 42 -23.25 -0.69 -3.89
C ILE A 42 -24.65 -1.16 -4.33
N SER A 43 -24.75 -2.42 -4.75
CA SER A 43 -26.00 -3.07 -5.12
C SER A 43 -25.90 -4.57 -4.86
N LYS A 44 -26.94 -5.34 -5.22
CA LYS A 44 -26.94 -6.80 -5.13
C LYS A 44 -25.76 -7.46 -5.85
N ASP A 45 -25.34 -6.87 -6.97
CA ASP A 45 -24.37 -7.46 -7.90
C ASP A 45 -23.15 -6.55 -8.13
N ARG A 46 -22.96 -5.50 -7.30
CA ARG A 46 -21.79 -4.61 -7.32
C ARG A 46 -21.37 -4.22 -5.90
N ALA A 47 -20.08 -4.26 -5.62
CA ALA A 47 -19.49 -3.82 -4.36
C ALA A 47 -18.11 -3.21 -4.58
N VAL A 48 -17.59 -2.50 -3.59
CA VAL A 48 -16.20 -2.07 -3.50
C VAL A 48 -15.50 -2.93 -2.46
N LEU A 49 -14.32 -3.44 -2.79
CA LEU A 49 -13.38 -3.98 -1.82
C LEU A 49 -12.29 -2.94 -1.56
N ALA A 50 -12.00 -2.69 -0.29
CA ALA A 50 -10.79 -2.01 0.15
C ALA A 50 -9.93 -3.02 0.89
N ILE A 51 -8.69 -3.19 0.43
CA ILE A 51 -7.84 -4.32 0.80
C ILE A 51 -6.43 -3.80 1.07
N ASN A 52 -5.88 -4.17 2.22
CA ASN A 52 -4.52 -3.82 2.58
C ASN A 52 -3.50 -4.67 1.83
N ASN A 53 -2.32 -4.07 1.61
CA ASN A 53 -1.14 -4.70 1.06
C ASN A 53 0.03 -4.39 2.00
N GLU A 54 0.39 -5.37 2.82
CA GLU A 54 1.17 -5.14 4.03
C GLU A 54 2.66 -5.01 3.73
N TYR A 55 3.27 -6.03 3.14
CA TYR A 55 4.69 -6.07 2.83
C TYR A 55 4.95 -6.65 1.43
N THR A 56 6.20 -6.80 1.04
CA THR A 56 6.57 -7.47 -0.21
C THR A 56 7.75 -8.39 -0.02
N ASN A 57 7.82 -9.43 -0.86
CA ASN A 57 8.87 -10.44 -0.84
C ASN A 57 9.87 -10.13 -1.96
N TYR A 58 11.05 -9.60 -1.63
CA TYR A 58 12.02 -9.12 -2.62
C TYR A 58 12.56 -10.23 -3.54
N GLU A 59 12.56 -11.49 -3.07
CA GLU A 59 12.90 -12.68 -3.84
C GLU A 59 11.96 -12.94 -5.02
N TYR A 60 10.72 -12.42 -4.96
CA TYR A 60 9.72 -12.53 -6.01
C TYR A 60 9.48 -11.20 -6.73
N LEU A 61 9.57 -10.07 -6.01
CA LEU A 61 9.33 -8.75 -6.58
C LEU A 61 10.37 -8.36 -7.64
N PHE A 62 11.63 -8.83 -7.48
CA PHE A 62 12.74 -8.40 -8.32
C PHE A 62 13.46 -9.59 -8.97
N ALA A 63 13.82 -9.43 -10.25
CA ALA A 63 14.66 -10.41 -10.96
C ALA A 63 16.01 -10.67 -10.26
N HIS A 64 16.57 -9.65 -9.60
CA HIS A 64 17.83 -9.74 -8.84
C HIS A 64 17.63 -10.05 -7.35
N GLN A 65 16.41 -10.39 -6.91
CA GLN A 65 16.10 -10.82 -5.53
C GLN A 65 16.59 -9.82 -4.46
N GLY A 66 16.47 -8.52 -4.71
CA GLY A 66 16.92 -7.48 -3.78
C GLY A 66 18.44 -7.23 -3.69
N LYS A 67 19.28 -7.97 -4.44
CA LYS A 67 20.75 -7.87 -4.33
C LYS A 67 21.38 -6.63 -4.97
N SER A 68 20.66 -5.95 -5.86
CA SER A 68 21.16 -4.81 -6.64
C SER A 68 20.10 -3.71 -6.75
N MET A 69 19.64 -3.21 -5.61
CA MET A 69 18.54 -2.25 -5.53
C MET A 69 18.88 -0.90 -6.19
N THR A 70 17.95 -0.40 -6.99
CA THR A 70 17.94 0.95 -7.53
C THR A 70 16.86 1.80 -6.85
N ALA A 71 16.86 3.11 -7.11
CA ALA A 71 15.78 3.99 -6.64
C ALA A 71 14.41 3.62 -7.21
N ASP A 72 14.35 3.08 -8.43
CA ASP A 72 13.08 2.58 -8.99
C ASP A 72 12.62 1.30 -8.31
N ASP A 73 13.56 0.42 -7.92
CA ASP A 73 13.22 -0.79 -7.16
C ASP A 73 12.61 -0.45 -5.79
N VAL A 74 13.17 0.55 -5.10
CA VAL A 74 12.57 1.07 -3.86
C VAL A 74 11.17 1.62 -4.12
N LYS A 75 10.97 2.40 -5.19
CA LYS A 75 9.63 2.88 -5.56
C LYS A 75 8.67 1.76 -5.94
N LYS A 76 9.16 0.68 -6.54
CA LYS A 76 8.36 -0.50 -6.88
C LYS A 76 7.92 -1.23 -5.61
N ALA A 77 8.82 -1.43 -4.65
CA ALA A 77 8.46 -1.98 -3.33
C ALA A 77 7.41 -1.09 -2.64
N GLN A 78 7.65 0.22 -2.56
CA GLN A 78 6.71 1.22 -2.05
C GLN A 78 5.34 1.18 -2.76
N ALA A 79 5.31 0.93 -4.07
CA ALA A 79 4.10 0.79 -4.86
C ALA A 79 3.41 -0.58 -4.67
N ALA A 80 4.06 -1.58 -4.08
CA ALA A 80 3.44 -2.86 -3.74
C ALA A 80 2.67 -2.79 -2.41
N HIS A 81 3.01 -1.85 -1.53
CA HIS A 81 2.32 -1.58 -0.27
C HIS A 81 1.03 -0.77 -0.41
N GLY A 82 0.32 -0.62 0.71
CA GLY A 82 -0.73 0.37 0.89
C GLY A 82 -2.12 -0.26 0.91
N VAL A 83 -3.03 0.31 0.12
CA VAL A 83 -4.40 -0.18 -0.03
C VAL A 83 -4.76 -0.27 -1.50
N THR A 84 -5.30 -1.42 -1.90
CA THR A 84 -5.96 -1.59 -3.18
C THR A 84 -7.47 -1.47 -3.01
N VAL A 85 -8.07 -0.52 -3.71
CA VAL A 85 -9.52 -0.35 -3.81
C VAL A 85 -9.97 -0.80 -5.18
N VAL A 86 -10.92 -1.73 -5.25
CA VAL A 86 -11.45 -2.25 -6.51
C VAL A 86 -12.96 -2.41 -6.46
N GLU A 87 -13.64 -2.05 -7.55
CA GLU A 87 -15.01 -2.47 -7.78
C GLU A 87 -15.05 -3.91 -8.24
N ILE A 88 -15.97 -4.67 -7.66
CA ILE A 88 -16.28 -6.04 -8.07
C ILE A 88 -17.73 -6.12 -8.54
N VAL A 89 -17.96 -6.94 -9.56
CA VAL A 89 -19.28 -7.21 -10.12
C VAL A 89 -19.55 -8.70 -10.16
N LYS A 90 -20.82 -9.08 -9.97
CA LYS A 90 -21.24 -10.48 -10.07
C LYS A 90 -21.55 -10.83 -11.52
N LYS A 91 -20.76 -11.71 -12.12
CA LYS A 91 -20.97 -12.28 -13.47
C LYS A 91 -21.16 -13.79 -13.35
N ASN A 92 -22.26 -14.31 -13.89
CA ASN A 92 -22.59 -15.74 -13.86
C ASN A 92 -22.49 -16.37 -12.46
N GLY A 93 -22.91 -15.63 -11.43
CA GLY A 93 -22.87 -16.09 -10.04
C GLY A 93 -21.53 -15.87 -9.31
N GLN A 94 -20.48 -15.43 -10.00
CA GLN A 94 -19.13 -15.23 -9.44
C GLN A 94 -18.76 -13.75 -9.39
N TRP A 95 -18.09 -13.34 -8.32
CA TRP A 95 -17.53 -11.99 -8.21
C TRP A 95 -16.22 -11.88 -8.98
N VAL A 96 -16.11 -10.85 -9.81
CA VAL A 96 -14.89 -10.53 -10.57
C VAL A 96 -14.59 -9.04 -10.46
N VAL A 97 -13.32 -8.66 -10.52
CA VAL A 97 -12.92 -7.25 -10.57
C VAL A 97 -13.37 -6.61 -11.88
N ASP A 98 -13.96 -5.42 -11.77
CA ASP A 98 -14.31 -4.56 -12.88
C ASP A 98 -13.16 -3.58 -13.13
N LYS A 99 -12.29 -3.86 -14.11
CA LYS A 99 -11.14 -2.98 -14.44
C LYS A 99 -11.56 -1.58 -14.92
N SER A 100 -12.83 -1.40 -15.29
CA SER A 100 -13.42 -0.11 -15.64
C SER A 100 -14.16 0.57 -14.47
N GLY A 101 -14.08 0.00 -13.26
CA GLY A 101 -14.69 0.56 -12.06
C GLY A 101 -14.13 1.95 -11.74
N GLU A 102 -15.01 2.94 -11.61
CA GLU A 102 -14.64 4.33 -11.37
C GLU A 102 -13.94 4.55 -10.01
N ARG A 103 -14.15 3.63 -9.06
CA ARG A 103 -13.54 3.68 -7.72
C ARG A 103 -12.23 2.92 -7.62
N ASN A 104 -11.75 2.29 -8.70
CA ASN A 104 -10.49 1.56 -8.66
C ASN A 104 -9.34 2.52 -8.33
N ARG A 105 -8.53 2.16 -7.35
CA ARG A 105 -7.46 3.03 -6.85
C ARG A 105 -6.37 2.21 -6.19
N ARG A 106 -5.11 2.60 -6.45
CA ARG A 106 -3.98 2.28 -5.57
C ARG A 106 -3.68 3.45 -4.67
N ILE A 107 -3.58 3.16 -3.38
CA ILE A 107 -3.02 4.03 -2.36
C ILE A 107 -1.71 3.35 -1.94
N THR A 108 -0.59 4.08 -1.99
CA THR A 108 0.76 3.53 -1.84
C THR A 108 1.57 4.34 -0.83
N ALA A 109 2.81 3.90 -0.55
CA ALA A 109 3.75 4.63 0.30
C ALA A 109 4.18 6.01 -0.25
N ASN A 110 3.72 6.41 -1.45
CA ASN A 110 4.01 7.71 -2.06
C ASN A 110 2.75 8.55 -2.35
N THR A 111 1.56 8.11 -1.91
CA THR A 111 0.32 8.88 -2.11
C THR A 111 0.30 10.07 -1.14
N GLU A 112 0.15 11.31 -1.61
CA GLU A 112 -0.01 12.45 -0.70
C GLU A 112 -1.27 12.29 0.17
N MET A 113 -1.13 12.45 1.48
CA MET A 113 -2.20 12.34 2.46
C MET A 113 -2.21 13.53 3.41
N MET A 114 -3.39 13.82 3.95
CA MET A 114 -3.59 14.80 5.00
C MET A 114 -3.40 14.15 6.36
N LEU A 115 -2.57 14.76 7.21
CA LEU A 115 -2.54 14.47 8.64
C LEU A 115 -3.53 15.39 9.36
N THR A 116 -4.41 14.81 10.17
CA THR A 116 -5.47 15.52 10.90
C THR A 116 -5.47 15.12 12.38
N GLY A 117 -6.36 15.71 13.17
CA GLY A 117 -6.46 15.50 14.61
C GLY A 117 -5.47 16.34 15.43
N PRO A 118 -5.43 16.15 16.76
CA PRO A 118 -4.72 17.06 17.68
C PRO A 118 -3.21 17.20 17.45
N ALA A 119 -2.58 16.19 16.85
CA ALA A 119 -1.15 16.21 16.56
C ALA A 119 -0.81 16.98 15.27
N ALA A 120 -1.76 17.17 14.35
CA ALA A 120 -1.49 17.80 13.05
C ALA A 120 -0.86 19.20 13.22
N GLY A 121 0.26 19.43 12.54
CA GLY A 121 1.04 20.66 12.62
C GLY A 121 2.00 20.77 13.81
N HIS A 122 2.04 19.77 14.70
CA HIS A 122 2.98 19.72 15.82
C HIS A 122 4.43 19.71 15.33
N ALA A 123 5.35 20.29 16.11
CA ALA A 123 6.76 20.45 15.73
C ALA A 123 7.45 19.12 15.37
N LEU A 124 7.09 18.02 16.06
CA LEU A 124 7.63 16.67 15.82
C LEU A 124 7.16 16.04 14.50
N LEU A 125 6.14 16.61 13.85
CA LEU A 125 5.61 16.12 12.58
C LEU A 125 6.12 16.92 11.38
N LYS A 126 6.94 17.95 11.62
CA LYS A 126 7.53 18.78 10.57
C LYS A 126 8.82 18.16 10.07
N THR A 127 8.96 18.09 8.76
CA THR A 127 10.17 17.63 8.08
C THR A 127 10.67 18.69 7.11
N GLN A 128 11.83 18.48 6.49
CA GLN A 128 12.28 19.36 5.41
C GLN A 128 11.32 19.36 4.21
N ALA A 129 10.70 18.21 3.92
CA ALA A 129 9.76 18.04 2.82
C ALA A 129 8.36 18.59 3.13
N ASP A 130 7.95 18.59 4.40
CA ASP A 130 6.72 19.21 4.87
C ASP A 130 6.97 20.05 6.14
N ALA A 131 7.20 21.35 5.95
CA ALA A 131 7.34 22.29 7.06
C ALA A 131 6.01 22.58 7.78
N SER A 132 4.87 22.20 7.19
CA SER A 132 3.56 22.40 7.82
C SER A 132 3.28 21.38 8.92
N GLY A 133 3.77 20.14 8.77
CA GLY A 133 3.44 19.00 9.64
C GLY A 133 2.01 18.50 9.45
N THR A 134 1.43 18.72 8.27
CA THR A 134 0.03 18.38 7.94
C THR A 134 -0.10 17.58 6.64
N LYS A 135 1.01 17.36 5.93
CA LYS A 135 1.06 16.58 4.70
C LYS A 135 2.08 15.46 4.85
N VAL A 136 1.66 14.24 4.55
CA VAL A 136 2.53 13.06 4.59
C VAL A 136 2.47 12.32 3.28
N LEU A 137 3.56 11.62 2.95
CA LEU A 137 3.61 10.74 1.79
C LEU A 137 3.33 9.31 2.24
N GLY A 138 2.15 8.86 1.85
CA GLY A 138 1.76 7.47 1.79
C GLY A 138 1.31 6.84 3.09
N THR A 139 1.04 5.55 2.94
CA THR A 139 0.83 4.60 4.02
C THR A 139 1.44 3.27 3.59
N PHE A 140 2.05 2.55 4.54
CA PHE A 140 2.72 1.28 4.28
C PHE A 140 2.80 0.42 5.54
N ASN A 141 3.14 -0.86 5.37
CA ASN A 141 3.01 -1.86 6.42
C ASN A 141 1.58 -1.93 6.99
N ASN A 142 0.62 -1.90 6.06
CA ASN A 142 -0.80 -1.91 6.32
C ASN A 142 -1.25 -3.33 6.69
N CYS A 143 -1.48 -3.59 7.97
CA CYS A 143 -1.80 -4.93 8.50
C CYS A 143 -3.31 -5.20 8.39
N ALA A 144 -4.06 -5.04 9.47
CA ALA A 144 -5.50 -5.29 9.53
C ALA A 144 -6.36 -4.06 9.17
N ASN A 145 -7.67 -4.18 9.34
CA ASN A 145 -8.63 -3.16 8.94
C ASN A 145 -9.76 -2.91 9.93
N GLY A 146 -10.47 -1.81 9.70
CA GLY A 146 -11.76 -1.51 10.32
C GLY A 146 -12.74 -0.92 9.30
N GLU A 147 -14.02 -1.21 9.48
CA GLU A 147 -15.11 -0.62 8.71
C GLU A 147 -15.94 0.27 9.63
N THR A 148 -16.11 1.53 9.24
CA THR A 148 -16.93 2.45 10.01
C THR A 148 -18.40 2.37 9.60
N PRO A 149 -19.35 2.62 10.52
CA PRO A 149 -20.78 2.60 10.20
C PRO A 149 -21.21 3.75 9.28
N TRP A 150 -20.34 4.73 9.02
CA TRP A 150 -20.57 5.82 8.05
C TRP A 150 -19.88 5.58 6.70
N GLY A 151 -19.47 4.34 6.42
CA GLY A 151 -19.03 3.92 5.09
C GLY A 151 -17.59 4.31 4.75
N THR A 152 -16.68 4.31 5.73
CA THR A 152 -15.24 4.52 5.49
C THR A 152 -14.42 3.30 5.90
N TYR A 153 -13.30 3.13 5.22
CA TYR A 153 -12.31 2.10 5.51
C TYR A 153 -11.19 2.66 6.41
N LEU A 154 -10.81 1.91 7.42
CA LEU A 154 -9.64 2.17 8.27
C LEU A 154 -8.57 1.13 7.93
N THR A 155 -7.39 1.61 7.59
CA THR A 155 -6.17 0.80 7.43
C THR A 155 -5.20 1.15 8.55
N CYS A 156 -4.42 0.18 9.01
CA CYS A 156 -3.55 0.32 10.18
C CYS A 156 -2.09 0.04 9.81
N GLU A 157 -1.20 1.00 10.09
CA GLU A 157 0.25 0.82 9.96
C GLU A 157 0.78 0.10 11.20
N GLU A 158 1.44 -1.05 11.04
CA GLU A 158 1.93 -1.87 12.16
C GLU A 158 3.43 -1.68 12.39
N ASN A 159 4.26 -2.32 11.58
CA ASN A 159 5.72 -2.37 11.72
C ASN A 159 6.42 -1.30 10.87
N PHE A 160 5.82 -0.11 10.77
CA PHE A 160 6.33 0.97 9.92
C PHE A 160 7.77 1.40 10.26
N HIS A 161 8.18 1.25 11.52
CA HIS A 161 9.51 1.60 12.01
C HIS A 161 10.63 0.78 11.33
N GLY A 162 10.35 -0.45 10.89
CA GLY A 162 11.33 -1.31 10.20
C GLY A 162 11.76 -0.82 8.81
N TYR A 163 11.10 0.20 8.27
CA TYR A 163 11.41 0.81 6.97
C TYR A 163 12.34 2.02 7.07
N PHE A 164 12.70 2.41 8.29
CA PHE A 164 13.60 3.52 8.55
C PHE A 164 14.99 3.01 8.91
N GLY A 165 16.01 3.76 8.49
CA GLY A 165 17.41 3.44 8.75
C GLY A 165 18.25 4.71 8.69
N THR A 166 19.55 4.55 8.91
CA THR A 166 20.50 5.67 8.88
C THR A 166 21.82 5.23 8.27
N GLU A 167 22.48 6.15 7.55
CA GLU A 167 23.86 5.98 7.10
C GLU A 167 24.87 6.29 8.22
N GLY A 168 24.41 6.96 9.29
CA GLY A 168 25.23 7.28 10.45
C GLY A 168 25.49 6.07 11.35
N LYS A 169 26.63 6.05 12.03
CA LYS A 169 26.85 5.09 13.12
C LYS A 169 25.98 5.48 14.31
N VAL A 170 25.18 4.54 14.78
CA VAL A 170 24.38 4.68 16.01
C VAL A 170 25.07 3.85 17.09
N GLU A 171 25.42 4.48 18.21
CA GLU A 171 25.73 3.73 19.42
C GLU A 171 24.41 3.34 20.08
N LEU A 172 24.17 2.04 20.18
CA LEU A 172 23.03 1.48 20.89
C LEU A 172 23.37 1.52 22.38
N ASP A 173 22.60 2.26 23.17
CA ASP A 173 22.65 2.17 24.62
C ASP A 173 21.84 0.96 25.12
N ALA A 174 22.02 0.58 26.38
CA ALA A 174 21.41 -0.62 26.94
C ALA A 174 19.86 -0.60 26.92
N ASP A 175 19.24 0.57 26.77
CA ASP A 175 17.79 0.75 26.72
C ASP A 175 17.22 0.59 25.30
N SER A 176 18.08 0.45 24.28
CA SER A 176 17.67 0.27 22.88
C SER A 176 17.39 -1.19 22.47
N VAL A 177 17.46 -2.13 23.42
CA VAL A 177 17.33 -3.57 23.20
C VAL A 177 16.05 -4.11 23.83
N ASP A 178 14.88 -3.57 23.49
CA ASP A 178 13.63 -4.29 23.72
C ASP A 178 12.49 -3.73 22.84
N THR A 179 12.24 -4.38 21.71
CA THR A 179 10.92 -4.56 21.08
C THR A 179 11.13 -5.40 19.81
N ALA A 180 10.99 -6.72 19.95
CA ALA A 180 10.78 -7.65 18.84
C ALA A 180 9.48 -8.43 19.09
#